data_AF-A0A821HEY0-F1
#
_entry.id   AF-A0A821HEY0-F1
#
_cell.length_a   1.000
_cell.length_b   1.000
_cell.length_c   1.000
_cell.angle_alpha   90.00
_cell.angle_beta   90.00
_cell.angle_gamma   90.00
#
_symmetry.space_group_name_H-M   'P 1'
#
loop_
_entity.id
_entity.type
_entity.pdbx_description
1 polymer ?
#
loop_
_entity_poly.entity_id
_entity_poly.type
_entity_poly.pdbx_seq_one_letter_code
_entity_poly.pdbx_strand_id
1 'polypeptide(L)'
;YIDDIFMTWNRSENDLKNLLNDANTWHPNIKLEYKISKNLSFLDVVLTNNNGMLSTSVYHKPAAEPYVVPFISDHPRHTFVNVIKTSLTRALRNSSTFEIFNNERIYIKLSLLYNG
;
A
#
# COMPACT_ATOMS: atom_id res chain seq x y z
N TYR A 1 -7.64 5.23 -10.57
CA TYR A 1 -6.39 4.56 -10.97
C TYR A 1 -6.59 4.04 -12.37
N ILE A 2 -6.40 4.92 -13.34
CA ILE A 2 -6.49 4.60 -14.77
C ILE A 2 -5.09 4.72 -15.39
N ASP A 3 -4.24 5.59 -14.82
CA ASP A 3 -2.92 5.92 -15.38
C ASP A 3 -1.74 5.22 -14.67
N ASP A 4 -1.96 4.62 -13.49
CA ASP A 4 -0.89 3.97 -12.73
C ASP A 4 -0.82 2.47 -13.02
N ILE A 5 0.37 2.00 -13.39
CA ILE A 5 0.62 0.60 -13.75
C ILE A 5 1.63 -0.01 -12.78
N PHE A 6 1.34 -1.23 -12.33
CA PHE A 6 2.31 -2.09 -11.65
C PHE A 6 2.70 -3.26 -12.56
N MET A 7 4.00 -3.56 -12.63
CA MET A 7 4.50 -4.70 -13.38
C MET A 7 5.67 -5.39 -12.67
N THR A 8 5.84 -6.68 -12.94
CA THR A 8 7.01 -7.46 -12.55
C THR A 8 7.90 -7.72 -13.76
N TRP A 9 9.19 -7.97 -13.51
CA TRP A 9 10.17 -8.20 -14.57
C TRP A 9 11.15 -9.29 -14.16
N ASN A 10 11.40 -10.22 -15.08
CA ASN A 10 12.22 -11.41 -14.83
C ASN A 10 13.58 -11.39 -15.57
N ARG A 11 13.91 -10.32 -16.30
CA ARG A 11 15.23 -10.13 -16.95
C ARG A 11 16.06 -9.09 -16.19
N SER A 12 17.19 -8.68 -16.77
CA SER A 12 18.03 -7.68 -16.15
C SER A 12 17.30 -6.34 -16.01
N GLU A 13 17.66 -5.58 -14.97
CA GLU A 13 17.16 -4.21 -14.78
C GLU A 13 17.53 -3.30 -15.96
N ASN A 14 18.67 -3.56 -16.61
CA ASN A 14 19.13 -2.78 -17.76
C ASN A 14 18.19 -2.98 -18.98
N ASP A 15 17.75 -4.22 -19.23
CA ASP A 15 16.79 -4.50 -20.30
C ASP A 15 15.45 -3.80 -20.04
N LEU A 16 15.02 -3.75 -18.78
CA LEU A 16 13.79 -3.04 -18.39
C LEU A 16 13.93 -1.54 -18.63
N LYS A 17 15.06 -0.94 -18.24
CA LYS A 17 15.33 0.49 -18.48
C LYS A 17 15.35 0.83 -19.96
N ASN A 18 15.96 -0.01 -20.79
CA ASN A 18 15.95 0.18 -22.24
C ASN A 18 14.52 0.15 -22.80
N LEU A 19 13.73 -0.84 -22.41
CA LEU A 19 12.32 -0.93 -22.82
C LEU A 19 11.50 0.31 -22.41
N LEU A 20 11.67 0.80 -21.18
CA LEU A 20 10.96 1.97 -20.68
C LEU A 20 11.42 3.27 -21.36
N ASN A 21 12.71 3.38 -21.68
CA ASN A 21 13.26 4.49 -22.45
C ASN A 21 12.70 4.49 -23.89
N ASP A 22 12.66 3.34 -24.54
CA ASP A 22 12.09 3.19 -25.87
C ASP A 22 10.60 3.54 -25.88
N ALA A 23 9.83 3.06 -24.89
CA ALA A 23 8.41 3.40 -24.73
C ALA A 23 8.19 4.91 -24.55
N ASN A 24 9.11 5.60 -23.86
CA ASN A 24 9.11 7.05 -23.70
C ASN A 24 9.38 7.84 -24.99
N THR A 25 9.82 7.18 -26.07
CA THR A 25 9.98 7.81 -27.39
C THR A 25 8.74 7.67 -28.28
N TRP A 26 7.78 6.83 -27.92
CA TRP A 26 6.66 6.46 -28.79
C TRP A 26 5.71 7.62 -29.09
N HIS A 27 5.53 8.56 -28.16
CA HIS A 27 4.65 9.69 -28.36
C HIS A 27 5.28 10.98 -27.80
N PRO A 28 5.38 12.06 -28.59
CA PRO A 28 6.13 13.26 -28.20
C PRO A 28 5.57 13.96 -26.95
N ASN A 29 4.27 13.77 -26.67
CA ASN A 29 3.58 14.44 -25.55
C ASN A 29 3.23 13.51 -24.38
N ILE A 30 3.57 12.21 -24.44
CA ILE A 30 3.30 11.27 -23.34
C ILE A 30 4.63 10.76 -22.82
N LYS A 31 4.89 11.00 -21.52
CA LYS A 31 6.05 10.49 -20.80
C LYS A 31 5.60 9.59 -19.66
N LEU A 32 6.11 8.37 -19.66
CA LEU A 32 6.01 7.40 -18.58
C LEU A 32 7.00 7.79 -17.48
N GLU A 33 6.46 8.19 -16.34
CA GLU A 33 7.21 8.24 -15.09
C GLU A 33 7.22 6.83 -14.47
N TYR A 34 8.39 6.34 -14.09
CA TYR A 34 8.53 4.98 -13.55
C TYR A 34 9.50 4.93 -12.38
N LYS A 35 9.26 3.97 -11.47
CA LYS A 35 10.14 3.65 -10.36
C LYS A 35 10.39 2.15 -10.32
N ILE A 36 11.65 1.76 -10.40
CA ILE A 36 12.07 0.36 -10.29
C ILE A 36 12.63 0.16 -8.88
N SER A 37 12.07 -0.81 -8.15
CA SER A 37 12.52 -1.13 -6.80
C SER A 37 12.07 -2.53 -6.42
N LYS A 38 12.80 -3.15 -5.48
CA LYS A 38 12.34 -4.37 -4.80
C LYS A 38 11.28 -4.08 -3.75
N ASN A 39 11.20 -2.84 -3.26
CA ASN A 39 10.19 -2.37 -2.32
C ASN A 39 9.49 -1.13 -2.89
N LEU A 40 8.21 -1.23 -3.19
CA LEU A 40 7.42 -0.20 -3.86
C LEU A 40 6.04 -0.07 -3.23
N SER A 41 5.60 1.17 -3.00
CA SER A 41 4.21 1.45 -2.65
C SER A 41 3.38 1.63 -3.92
N PHE A 42 2.25 0.96 -4.00
CA PHE A 42 1.28 1.09 -5.07
C PHE A 42 -0.12 1.04 -4.45
N LEU A 43 -0.92 2.09 -4.64
CA LEU A 43 -2.22 2.21 -3.98
C LEU A 43 -2.10 2.07 -2.44
N ASP A 44 -2.95 1.25 -1.85
CA ASP A 44 -3.02 0.96 -0.41
C ASP A 44 -2.10 -0.19 0.02
N VAL A 45 -1.14 -0.60 -0.83
CA VAL A 45 -0.21 -1.70 -0.56
C VAL A 45 1.24 -1.33 -0.74
N VAL A 46 2.10 -1.93 0.07
CA VAL A 46 3.55 -1.98 -0.11
C VAL A 46 3.90 -3.36 -0.64
N LEU A 47 4.53 -3.41 -1.80
CA LEU A 47 4.98 -4.61 -2.47
C LEU A 47 6.46 -4.79 -2.19
N THR A 48 6.84 -5.93 -1.60
CA THR A 48 8.22 -6.30 -1.35
C THR A 48 8.55 -7.61 -2.05
N ASN A 49 9.53 -7.57 -2.95
CA ASN A 49 10.05 -8.74 -3.64
C ASN A 49 11.17 -9.40 -2.82
N ASN A 50 10.86 -10.56 -2.26
CA ASN A 50 11.78 -11.42 -1.52
C ASN A 50 12.33 -12.49 -2.47
N ASN A 51 13.32 -12.11 -3.28
CA ASN A 51 14.04 -13.02 -4.20
C ASN A 51 13.12 -13.85 -5.11
N GLY A 52 12.12 -13.21 -5.72
CA GLY A 52 11.16 -13.82 -6.63
C GLY A 52 9.79 -14.08 -6.00
N MET A 53 9.67 -14.02 -4.67
CA MET A 53 8.39 -14.11 -3.99
C MET A 53 7.89 -12.72 -3.59
N LEU A 54 6.77 -12.30 -4.16
CA LEU A 54 6.13 -11.04 -3.78
C LEU A 54 5.40 -11.20 -2.45
N SER A 55 5.60 -10.23 -1.57
CA SER A 55 4.85 -10.05 -0.34
C SER A 55 4.23 -8.65 -0.31
N THR A 56 3.09 -8.54 0.34
CA THR A 56 2.30 -7.32 0.43
C THR A 56 2.06 -6.97 1.89
N SER A 57 2.08 -5.68 2.19
CA SER A 57 1.63 -5.12 3.47
C SER A 57 0.77 -3.87 3.23
N VAL A 58 0.06 -3.40 4.27
CA VAL A 58 -0.70 -2.15 4.19
C VAL A 58 0.25 -0.97 4.03
N TYR A 59 -0.08 -0.07 3.10
CA TYR A 59 0.61 1.21 2.99
C TYR A 59 0.03 2.23 3.96
N HIS A 60 0.92 2.87 4.73
CA HIS A 60 0.60 4.03 5.57
C HIS A 60 1.36 5.23 5.04
N LYS A 61 0.63 6.29 4.71
CA LYS A 61 1.25 7.54 4.25
C LYS A 61 2.03 8.15 5.42
N PRO A 62 3.33 8.49 5.26
CA PRO A 62 4.15 8.99 6.38
C PRO A 62 3.60 10.26 7.05
N ALA A 63 2.87 11.09 6.29
CA ALA A 63 2.25 12.31 6.78
C ALA A 63 0.80 12.11 7.27
N ALA A 64 0.24 10.90 7.20
CA ALA A 64 -1.09 10.64 7.73
C ALA A 64 -1.00 10.48 9.24
N GLU A 65 -1.60 11.44 9.97
CA GLU A 65 -1.87 11.25 11.38
C GLU A 65 -2.91 10.13 11.54
N PRO A 66 -2.76 9.24 12.54
CA PRO A 66 -3.62 8.08 12.70
C PRO A 66 -4.96 8.48 13.33
N TYR A 67 -5.57 9.58 12.87
CA TYR A 67 -6.82 10.05 13.44
C TYR A 67 -7.95 9.12 13.09
N VAL A 68 -8.61 8.64 14.14
CA VAL A 68 -9.85 7.88 14.07
C VAL A 68 -10.92 8.69 14.79
N VAL A 69 -12.18 8.53 14.38
CA VAL A 69 -13.31 9.16 15.08
C VAL A 69 -13.24 8.81 16.57
N PRO A 70 -13.07 9.80 17.48
CA PRO A 70 -12.92 9.55 18.91
C PRO A 70 -14.17 8.91 19.49
N PHE A 71 -14.02 7.94 20.41
CA PHE A 71 -15.18 7.20 20.94
C PHE A 71 -16.15 8.09 21.74
N ILE A 72 -15.65 9.21 22.26
CA ILE A 72 -16.44 10.22 22.99
C ILE A 72 -17.29 11.13 22.07
N SER A 73 -17.12 11.03 20.76
CA SER A 73 -17.91 11.84 19.82
C SER A 73 -19.35 11.32 19.71
N ASP A 74 -20.28 12.19 19.34
CA ASP A 74 -21.72 11.87 19.22
C ASP A 74 -22.05 11.11 17.91
N HIS A 75 -21.19 10.17 17.53
CA HIS A 75 -21.44 9.30 16.38
C HIS A 75 -22.16 8.03 16.82
N PRO A 76 -23.01 7.45 15.96
CA PRO A 76 -23.64 6.16 16.25
C PRO A 76 -22.60 5.06 16.50
N ARG A 77 -22.92 4.13 17.41
CA ARG A 77 -22.02 3.01 17.78
C ARG A 77 -21.52 2.19 16.58
N HIS A 78 -22.34 2.06 15.55
CA HIS A 78 -21.99 1.31 14.35
C HIS A 78 -20.84 1.95 13.57
N THR A 79 -20.66 3.28 13.64
CA THR A 79 -19.55 3.99 12.97
C THR A 79 -18.20 3.55 13.52
N PHE A 80 -18.05 3.53 14.85
CA PHE A 80 -16.81 3.08 15.50
C PHE A 80 -16.51 1.62 15.18
N VAL A 81 -17.53 0.76 15.26
CA VAL A 81 -17.40 -0.66 14.92
C VAL A 81 -16.98 -0.83 13.46
N ASN A 82 -17.54 -0.03 12.56
CA ASN A 82 -17.19 -0.07 11.15
C ASN A 82 -15.75 0.37 10.90
N VAL A 83 -15.24 1.41 11.56
CA VAL A 83 -13.83 1.80 11.42
C VAL A 83 -12.88 0.66 11.82
N ILE A 84 -13.16 -0.01 12.93
CA ILE A 84 -12.37 -1.17 13.37
C ILE A 84 -12.46 -2.30 12.35
N LYS A 85 -13.68 -2.65 11.92
CA LYS A 85 -13.93 -3.72 10.95
C LYS A 85 -13.22 -3.44 9.63
N THR A 86 -13.40 -2.26 9.05
CA THR A 86 -12.81 -1.91 7.76
C THR A 86 -11.28 -1.90 7.84
N SER A 87 -10.71 -1.41 8.94
CA SER A 87 -9.25 -1.39 9.15
C SER A 87 -8.68 -2.81 9.22
N LEU A 88 -9.34 -3.70 9.99
CA LEU A 88 -8.92 -5.10 10.10
C LEU A 88 -9.15 -5.87 8.79
N THR A 89 -10.26 -5.63 8.09
CA THR A 89 -10.51 -6.24 6.77
C THR A 89 -9.45 -5.79 5.76
N ARG A 90 -9.06 -4.51 5.75
CA ARG A 90 -7.96 -4.01 4.92
C ARG A 90 -6.64 -4.70 5.29
N ALA A 91 -6.34 -4.79 6.58
CA ALA A 91 -5.14 -5.48 7.07
C ALA A 91 -5.09 -6.94 6.60
N LEU A 92 -6.20 -7.67 6.69
CA LEU A 92 -6.29 -9.06 6.24
C LEU A 92 -6.10 -9.21 4.73
N ARG A 93 -6.73 -8.33 3.94
CA ARG A 93 -6.66 -8.41 2.46
C ARG A 93 -5.29 -8.05 1.91
N ASN A 94 -4.61 -7.09 2.54
CA ASN A 94 -3.38 -6.50 2.04
C ASN A 94 -2.12 -7.14 2.64
N SER A 95 -2.24 -7.99 3.67
CA SER A 95 -1.10 -8.67 4.28
C SER A 95 -0.90 -10.07 3.70
N SER A 96 0.27 -10.31 3.11
CA SER A 96 0.57 -11.62 2.52
C SER A 96 0.88 -12.73 3.52
N THR A 97 1.28 -12.37 4.75
CA THR A 97 1.59 -13.35 5.80
C THR A 97 0.88 -13.01 7.11
N PHE A 98 0.71 -14.03 7.95
CA PHE A 98 0.11 -13.85 9.27
C PHE A 98 0.93 -12.89 10.16
N GLU A 99 2.26 -12.92 10.04
CA GLU A 99 3.15 -12.02 10.78
C GLU A 99 2.92 -10.55 10.39
N ILE A 100 2.86 -10.26 9.08
CA ILE A 100 2.58 -8.91 8.57
C ILE A 100 1.19 -8.45 9.04
N PHE A 101 0.19 -9.33 8.96
CA PHE A 101 -1.14 -9.03 9.47
C PHE A 101 -1.13 -8.72 10.97
N ASN A 102 -0.41 -9.51 11.78
CA ASN A 102 -0.36 -9.31 13.21
C ASN A 102 0.33 -7.99 13.59
N ASN A 103 1.38 -7.60 12.86
CA ASN A 103 2.02 -6.30 13.02
C ASN A 103 1.05 -5.14 12.71
N GLU A 104 0.30 -5.25 11.60
CA GLU A 104 -0.73 -4.26 11.25
C GLU A 104 -1.87 -4.22 12.28
N ARG A 105 -2.28 -5.38 12.81
CA ARG A 105 -3.28 -5.46 13.90
C ARG A 105 -2.80 -4.75 15.17
N ILE A 106 -1.53 -4.91 15.53
CA ILE A 106 -0.93 -4.21 16.68
C ILE A 106 -0.93 -2.71 16.42
N TYR A 107 -0.53 -2.28 15.21
CA TYR A 107 -0.58 -0.88 14.81
C TYR A 107 -2.00 -0.30 14.95
N ILE A 108 -3.02 -0.96 14.37
CA ILE A 108 -4.43 -0.53 14.47
C ILE A 108 -4.86 -0.41 15.94
N LYS A 109 -4.48 -1.38 16.78
CA LYS A 109 -4.81 -1.34 18.22
C LYS A 109 -4.20 -0.11 18.90
N LEU A 110 -2.92 0.19 18.62
CA LEU A 110 -2.24 1.35 19.19
C LEU A 110 -2.85 2.66 18.69
N SER A 111 -3.19 2.75 17.41
CA SER A 111 -3.89 3.91 16.83
C SER A 111 -5.23 4.14 17.54
N LEU A 112 -6.03 3.11 17.77
CA LEU A 112 -7.31 3.26 18.48
C LEU A 112 -7.11 3.75 19.93
N LEU A 113 -6.13 3.20 20.65
CA LEU A 113 -5.82 3.63 22.02
C LEU A 113 -5.36 5.08 22.11
N TYR A 114 -4.67 5.58 21.09
CA TYR A 114 -4.21 6.97 21.04
C TYR A 114 -5.36 7.97 20.81
N ASN A 115 -6.46 7.54 20.19
CA ASN A 115 -7.59 8.41 19.83
C ASN A 115 -8.71 8.48 20.89
N GLY A 116 -8.55 7.80 22.04
CA GLY A 116 -9.50 7.84 23.16
C GLY A 116 -10.58 6.77 23.09
#